data_AF-G0EFR2-F1
#
_entry.id   AF-G0EFR2-F1
#
_cell.length_a   1.000
_cell.length_b   1.000
_cell.length_c   1.000
_cell.angle_alpha   90.00
_cell.angle_beta   90.00
_cell.angle_gamma   90.00
#
_symmetry.space_group_name_H-M   'P 1'
#
loop_
_entity.id
_entity.type
_entity.pdbx_description
1 polymer ?
#
loop_
_entity_poly.entity_id
_entity_poly.type
_entity_poly.pdbx_seq_one_letter_code
_entity_poly.pdbx_strand_id
1 'polypeptide(L)'
;MAGRRVVEAAVPTAVVPGRPRSQRVALLLDHLLAKGEEGALAHELSLVAGIPSRQVYPYLRWWVQKRVVEVSKAGWLNVYRLSRRVRRALEELLRLLFRSRELRLARLAQRLAEHRLMRRLSLIEAEVVALLAERLLSGSPYLRIRAESRFHALDVLRVKLEARLRRLGLSPEQVATQLQLLGEALEELTEAGVIYTHWDARSHTLVLRLDRSIEEELRRLGEPRG
;
A
#
# COMPACT_ATOMS: atom_id res chain seq x y z
N MET A 1 -44.55 9.53 32.91
CA MET A 1 -43.15 9.90 33.18
C MET A 1 -42.42 8.69 33.74
N ALA A 2 -41.49 8.11 32.98
CA ALA A 2 -40.65 7.01 33.45
C ALA A 2 -39.24 7.22 32.87
N GLY A 3 -38.27 7.42 33.76
CA GLY A 3 -36.90 7.79 33.43
C GLY A 3 -36.16 6.66 32.72
N ARG A 4 -35.60 6.97 31.55
CA ARG A 4 -34.55 6.17 30.91
C ARG A 4 -33.30 6.24 31.78
N ARG A 5 -32.99 5.17 32.51
CA ARG A 5 -31.64 4.95 33.04
C ARG A 5 -30.71 4.68 31.86
N VAL A 6 -29.81 5.62 31.62
CA VAL A 6 -28.64 5.42 30.76
C VAL A 6 -27.80 4.33 31.43
N VAL A 7 -27.68 3.19 30.76
CA VAL A 7 -26.73 2.15 31.15
C VAL A 7 -25.35 2.68 30.78
N GLU A 8 -24.65 3.26 31.74
CA GLU A 8 -23.20 3.48 31.61
C GLU A 8 -22.56 2.11 31.39
N ALA A 9 -22.05 1.89 30.18
CA ALA A 9 -21.24 0.73 29.88
C ALA A 9 -19.99 0.80 30.75
N ALA A 10 -19.96 0.00 31.81
CA ALA A 10 -18.79 -0.17 32.66
C ALA A 10 -17.60 -0.54 31.78
N VAL A 11 -16.63 0.37 31.66
CA VAL A 11 -15.33 0.09 31.05
C VAL A 11 -14.69 -1.00 31.89
N PRO A 12 -14.35 -2.18 31.33
CA PRO A 12 -13.74 -3.24 32.12
C PRO A 12 -12.38 -2.76 32.66
N THR A 13 -12.31 -2.51 33.96
CA THR A 13 -11.15 -1.99 34.71
C THR A 13 -10.11 -3.06 35.06
N ALA A 14 -10.24 -4.27 34.50
CA ALA A 14 -9.22 -5.30 34.61
C ALA A 14 -8.30 -5.26 33.38
N VAL A 15 -7.22 -4.47 33.47
CA VAL A 15 -6.14 -4.46 32.48
C VAL A 15 -5.41 -5.81 32.54
N VAL A 16 -5.75 -6.72 31.65
CA VAL A 16 -4.93 -7.91 31.39
C VAL A 16 -3.63 -7.40 30.73
N PRO A 17 -2.45 -7.60 31.34
CA PRO A 17 -1.18 -7.13 30.78
C PRO A 17 -1.00 -7.63 29.35
N GLY A 18 -0.51 -6.73 28.50
CA GLY A 18 -0.68 -6.72 27.04
C GLY A 18 -0.70 -8.08 26.34
N ARG A 19 -1.87 -8.42 25.77
CA ARG A 19 -1.89 -9.39 24.66
C ARG A 19 -1.02 -8.82 23.53
N PRO A 20 -0.01 -9.56 23.03
CA PRO A 20 0.92 -9.08 22.02
C PRO A 20 0.25 -8.71 20.68
N ARG A 21 -1.04 -9.02 20.50
CA ARG A 21 -1.82 -8.78 19.28
C ARG A 21 -2.98 -7.79 19.44
N SER A 22 -3.04 -7.00 20.52
CA SER A 22 -4.11 -6.00 20.63
C SER A 22 -3.92 -4.87 19.59
N GLN A 23 -5.01 -4.38 18.99
CA GLN A 23 -4.96 -3.27 18.04
C GLN A 23 -4.28 -2.02 18.64
N ARG A 24 -4.49 -1.77 19.94
CA ARG A 24 -3.82 -0.69 20.68
C ARG A 24 -2.30 -0.85 20.71
N VAL A 25 -1.79 -2.06 20.92
CA VAL A 25 -0.35 -2.35 20.86
C VAL A 25 0.20 -2.14 19.45
N ALA A 26 -0.54 -2.53 18.41
CA ALA A 26 -0.12 -2.31 17.03
C ALA A 26 0.01 -0.80 16.72
N LEU A 27 -0.97 0.01 17.12
CA LEU A 27 -0.92 1.47 16.96
C LEU A 27 0.27 2.11 17.69
N LEU A 28 0.56 1.65 18.91
CA LEU A 28 1.72 2.12 19.67
C LEU A 28 3.05 1.79 18.98
N LEU A 29 3.22 0.55 18.52
CA LEU A 29 4.45 0.12 17.84
C LEU A 29 4.63 0.80 16.47
N ASP A 30 3.53 1.01 15.74
CA ASP A 30 3.53 1.73 14.47
C ASP A 30 3.96 3.20 14.66
N HIS A 31 3.42 3.87 15.67
CA HIS A 31 3.83 5.24 16.00
C HIS A 31 5.30 5.33 16.42
N LEU A 32 5.79 4.36 17.19
CA LEU A 32 7.21 4.29 17.57
C LEU A 32 8.13 4.04 16.36
N LEU A 33 7.67 3.26 15.38
CA LEU A 33 8.39 3.07 14.13
C LEU A 33 8.49 4.39 13.34
N ALA A 34 7.37 5.13 13.25
CA ALA A 34 7.31 6.41 12.56
C ALA A 34 8.20 7.49 13.21
N LYS A 35 8.29 7.50 14.54
CA LYS A 35 9.12 8.43 15.32
C LYS A 35 10.62 8.12 15.30
N GLY A 36 11.02 6.95 14.83
CA GLY A 36 12.43 6.61 14.61
C GLY A 36 13.31 6.70 15.86
N GLU A 37 14.46 7.38 15.76
CA GLU A 37 15.43 7.51 16.87
C GLU A 37 14.93 8.41 18.01
N GLU A 38 14.09 9.40 17.70
CA GLU A 38 13.61 10.39 18.67
C GLU A 38 12.74 9.72 19.74
N GLY A 39 11.96 8.72 19.33
CA GLY A 39 10.99 8.02 20.17
C GLY A 39 9.73 8.84 20.42
N ALA A 40 8.89 8.36 21.31
CA ALA A 40 7.66 9.02 21.70
C ALA A 40 7.51 9.07 23.21
N LEU A 41 6.94 10.16 23.70
CA LEU A 41 6.56 10.31 25.10
C LEU A 41 5.32 9.48 25.42
N ALA A 42 5.18 9.09 26.70
CA ALA A 42 3.97 8.40 27.16
C ALA A 42 2.68 9.17 26.80
N HIS A 43 2.71 10.50 26.89
CA HIS A 43 1.56 11.33 26.53
C HIS A 43 1.21 11.25 25.04
N GLU A 44 2.18 11.31 24.14
CA GLU A 44 1.94 11.19 22.69
C GLU A 44 1.34 9.83 22.34
N LEU A 45 1.93 8.76 22.89
CA LEU A 45 1.44 7.39 22.73
C LEU A 45 0.03 7.19 23.28
N SER A 46 -0.31 7.90 24.36
CA SER A 46 -1.63 7.86 24.97
C SER A 46 -2.71 8.41 24.04
N LEU A 47 -2.39 9.49 23.31
CA LEU A 47 -3.30 10.11 22.34
C LEU A 47 -3.53 9.19 21.14
N VAL A 48 -2.46 8.60 20.60
CA VAL A 48 -2.53 7.73 19.41
C VAL A 48 -3.32 6.45 19.67
N ALA A 49 -3.14 5.84 20.84
CA ALA A 49 -3.81 4.57 21.17
C ALA A 49 -5.15 4.74 21.92
N GLY A 50 -5.55 5.98 22.23
CA GLY A 50 -6.78 6.28 22.99
C GLY A 50 -6.79 5.63 24.37
N ILE A 51 -5.66 5.66 25.08
CA ILE A 51 -5.50 5.09 26.42
C ILE A 51 -4.94 6.12 27.40
N PRO A 52 -5.13 5.97 28.72
CA PRO A 52 -4.47 6.83 29.70
C PRO A 52 -2.93 6.71 29.61
N SER A 53 -2.21 7.82 29.73
CA SER A 53 -0.73 7.85 29.68
C SER A 53 -0.05 6.87 30.65
N ARG A 54 -0.60 6.71 31.86
CA ARG A 54 -0.14 5.72 32.85
C ARG A 54 -0.27 4.26 32.39
N GLN A 55 -1.11 3.97 31.40
CA GLN A 55 -1.33 2.63 30.86
C GLN A 55 -0.37 2.29 29.70
N VAL A 56 0.34 3.26 29.12
CA VAL A 56 1.27 3.01 28.00
C VAL A 56 2.32 1.96 28.37
N TYR A 57 2.94 2.06 29.56
CA TYR A 57 3.89 1.06 30.02
C TYR A 57 3.25 -0.34 30.19
N PRO A 58 2.12 -0.50 30.92
CA PRO A 58 1.39 -1.78 30.96
C PRO A 58 1.09 -2.41 29.59
N TYR A 59 0.73 -1.62 28.58
CA TYR A 59 0.48 -2.09 27.21
C TYR A 59 1.77 -2.52 26.50
N LEU A 60 2.88 -1.81 26.73
CA LEU A 60 4.17 -2.10 26.11
C LEU A 60 5.06 -3.04 26.94
N ARG A 61 4.68 -3.40 28.17
CA ARG A 61 5.51 -4.13 29.13
C ARG A 61 6.14 -5.39 28.55
N TRP A 62 5.36 -6.19 27.84
CA TRP A 62 5.84 -7.41 27.20
C TRP A 62 6.91 -7.11 26.13
N TRP A 63 6.69 -6.07 25.31
CA TRP A 63 7.63 -5.63 24.27
C TRP A 63 8.91 -5.01 24.85
N VAL A 64 8.80 -4.34 25.99
CA VAL A 64 9.94 -3.85 26.76
C VAL A 64 10.75 -5.03 27.33
N GLN A 65 10.09 -6.02 27.91
CA GLN A 65 10.75 -7.25 28.41
C GLN A 65 11.45 -8.03 27.29
N LYS A 66 10.87 -8.04 26.09
CA LYS A 66 11.46 -8.65 24.89
C LYS A 66 12.54 -7.80 24.22
N ARG A 67 12.91 -6.65 24.81
CA ARG A 67 13.90 -5.70 24.26
C ARG A 67 13.55 -5.24 22.85
N VAL A 68 12.27 -5.22 22.51
CA VAL A 68 11.76 -4.64 21.26
C VAL A 68 11.53 -3.14 21.42
N VAL A 69 11.03 -2.74 22.58
CA VAL A 69 10.88 -1.34 22.98
C VAL A 69 11.88 -1.04 24.09
N GLU A 70 12.63 0.05 23.95
CA GLU A 70 13.50 0.63 24.97
C GLU A 70 12.79 1.81 25.62
N VAL A 71 12.99 1.97 26.93
CA VAL A 71 12.45 3.10 27.69
C VAL A 71 13.62 3.87 28.29
N SER A 72 13.73 5.15 27.93
CA SER A 72 14.70 6.08 28.52
C SER A 72 13.97 7.18 29.28
N LYS A 73 14.68 7.87 30.16
CA LYS A 73 14.16 9.05 30.86
C LYS A 73 14.71 10.32 30.23
N ALA A 74 13.82 11.24 29.90
CA ALA A 74 14.16 12.62 29.59
C ALA A 74 13.59 13.50 30.72
N GLY A 75 14.43 13.79 31.72
CA GLY A 75 13.99 14.37 32.98
C GLY A 75 13.02 13.44 33.72
N TRP A 76 11.78 13.90 33.92
CA TRP A 76 10.72 13.16 34.61
C TRP A 76 9.84 12.33 33.67
N LEU A 77 10.06 12.42 32.36
CA LEU A 77 9.22 11.80 31.34
C LEU A 77 9.86 10.51 30.81
N ASN A 78 9.03 9.50 30.58
CA ASN A 78 9.42 8.28 29.91
C ASN A 78 9.33 8.48 28.38
N VAL A 79 10.44 8.24 27.71
CA VAL A 79 10.55 8.20 26.25
C VAL A 79 10.66 6.74 25.83
N TYR A 80 9.77 6.32 24.94
CA TYR A 80 9.73 4.96 24.41
C TYR A 80 10.30 4.97 22.99
N ARG A 81 11.14 3.99 22.66
CA ARG A 81 11.79 3.85 21.35
C ARG A 81 11.77 2.40 20.93
N LEU A 82 11.74 2.11 19.63
CA LEU A 82 12.10 0.77 19.18
C LEU A 82 13.61 0.56 19.39
N SER A 83 13.99 -0.62 19.84
CA SER A 83 15.40 -0.95 20.03
C SER A 83 16.16 -0.85 18.72
N ARG A 84 17.41 -0.42 18.78
CA ARG A 84 18.26 -0.25 17.58
C ARG A 84 18.35 -1.53 16.76
N ARG A 85 18.36 -2.69 17.41
CA ARG A 85 18.36 -4.01 16.76
C ARG A 85 17.08 -4.25 15.96
N VAL A 86 15.90 -4.03 16.55
CA VAL A 86 14.62 -4.25 15.86
C VAL A 86 14.46 -3.25 14.73
N ARG A 87 14.80 -1.99 14.96
CA ARG A 87 14.71 -0.95 13.92
C ARG A 87 15.60 -1.28 12.71
N ARG A 88 16.86 -1.67 12.95
CA ARG A 88 17.77 -2.11 11.87
C ARG A 88 17.23 -3.34 11.14
N ALA A 89 16.70 -4.33 11.85
CA ALA A 89 16.13 -5.52 11.24
C ALA A 89 14.90 -5.18 10.38
N LEU A 90 14.05 -4.24 10.82
CA LEU A 90 12.91 -3.75 10.05
C LEU A 90 13.36 -2.93 8.84
N GLU A 91 14.33 -2.03 8.99
CA GLU A 91 14.93 -1.27 7.89
C GLU A 91 15.55 -2.21 6.84
N GLU A 92 16.27 -3.24 7.27
CA GLU A 92 16.88 -4.25 6.41
C GLU A 92 15.82 -5.11 5.72
N LEU A 93 14.80 -5.56 6.44
CA LEU A 93 13.66 -6.28 5.87
C LEU A 93 12.93 -5.41 4.85
N LEU A 94 12.66 -4.14 5.16
CA LEU A 94 12.06 -3.19 4.23
C LEU A 94 12.96 -3.00 3.00
N ARG A 95 14.27 -2.83 3.17
CA ARG A 95 15.22 -2.75 2.05
C ARG A 95 15.23 -4.01 1.20
N LEU A 96 15.18 -5.20 1.80
CA LEU A 96 15.08 -6.47 1.08
C LEU A 96 13.76 -6.58 0.33
N LEU A 97 12.65 -6.19 0.96
CA LEU A 97 11.33 -6.16 0.33
C LEU A 97 11.30 -5.19 -0.84
N PHE A 98 11.82 -3.97 -0.68
CA PHE A 98 11.92 -2.96 -1.74
C PHE A 98 12.85 -3.40 -2.87
N ARG A 99 14.06 -3.88 -2.58
CA ARG A 99 14.97 -4.43 -3.60
C ARG A 99 14.36 -5.61 -4.34
N SER A 100 13.74 -6.55 -3.62
CA SER A 100 13.07 -7.69 -4.26
C SER A 100 11.90 -7.25 -5.14
N ARG A 101 11.21 -6.17 -4.77
CA ARG A 101 10.12 -5.59 -5.55
C ARG A 101 10.67 -4.90 -6.79
N GLU A 102 11.68 -4.05 -6.65
CA GLU A 102 12.35 -3.38 -7.77
C GLU A 102 12.93 -4.37 -8.77
N LEU A 103 13.62 -5.42 -8.29
CA LEU A 103 14.16 -6.49 -9.15
C LEU A 103 13.04 -7.25 -9.87
N ARG A 104 11.92 -7.54 -9.20
CA ARG A 104 10.75 -8.17 -9.82
C ARG A 104 10.12 -7.26 -10.88
N LEU A 105 9.98 -5.97 -10.60
CA LEU A 105 9.47 -4.98 -11.54
C LEU A 105 10.39 -4.83 -12.75
N ALA A 106 11.71 -4.74 -12.55
CA ALA A 106 12.69 -4.64 -13.63
C ALA A 106 12.72 -5.89 -14.53
N ARG A 107 12.69 -7.09 -13.93
CA ARG A 107 12.60 -8.35 -14.69
C ARG A 107 11.30 -8.45 -15.48
N LEU A 108 10.18 -8.03 -14.90
CA LEU A 108 8.90 -8.03 -15.58
C LEU A 108 8.87 -6.98 -16.70
N ALA A 109 9.44 -5.79 -16.50
CA ALA A 109 9.57 -4.80 -17.56
C ALA A 109 10.41 -5.33 -18.74
N GLN A 110 11.53 -5.98 -18.45
CA GLN A 110 12.37 -6.63 -19.47
C GLN A 110 11.60 -7.74 -20.20
N ARG A 111 10.91 -8.63 -19.47
CA ARG A 111 10.16 -9.74 -20.07
C ARG A 111 8.92 -9.29 -20.82
N LEU A 112 8.25 -8.23 -20.37
CA LEU A 112 7.17 -7.57 -21.12
C LEU A 112 7.73 -7.00 -22.42
N ALA A 113 8.83 -6.25 -22.38
CA ALA A 113 9.46 -5.71 -23.58
C ALA A 113 9.83 -6.80 -24.61
N GLU A 114 10.23 -7.99 -24.14
CA GLU A 114 10.53 -9.15 -24.98
C GLU A 114 9.27 -9.94 -25.42
N HIS A 115 8.11 -9.70 -24.79
CA HIS A 115 6.89 -10.45 -25.00
C HIS A 115 6.26 -10.18 -26.37
N ARG A 116 5.79 -11.24 -27.04
CA ARG A 116 5.17 -11.14 -28.38
C ARG A 116 3.94 -10.23 -28.40
N LEU A 117 3.19 -10.17 -27.30
CA LEU A 117 2.04 -9.27 -27.17
C LEU A 117 2.45 -7.80 -27.30
N MET A 118 3.53 -7.38 -26.63
CA MET A 118 3.95 -5.97 -26.59
C MET A 118 4.43 -5.45 -27.96
N ARG A 119 4.84 -6.34 -28.88
CA ARG A 119 5.23 -5.96 -30.25
C ARG A 119 4.06 -5.51 -31.12
N ARG A 120 2.83 -5.83 -30.72
CA ARG A 120 1.60 -5.52 -31.48
C ARG A 120 0.80 -4.38 -30.84
N LEU A 121 1.18 -3.95 -29.63
CA LEU A 121 0.51 -2.87 -28.92
C LEU A 121 1.10 -1.52 -29.31
N SER A 122 0.24 -0.53 -29.44
CA SER A 122 0.62 0.87 -29.44
C SER A 122 1.29 1.25 -28.11
N LEU A 123 1.95 2.40 -28.08
CA LEU A 123 2.68 2.86 -26.89
C LEU A 123 1.76 3.02 -25.67
N ILE A 124 0.57 3.60 -25.85
CA ILE A 124 -0.39 3.80 -24.76
C ILE A 124 -0.94 2.47 -24.24
N GLU A 125 -1.24 1.52 -25.13
CA GLU A 125 -1.72 0.18 -24.76
C GLU A 125 -0.65 -0.58 -23.96
N ALA A 126 0.59 -0.53 -24.44
CA ALA A 126 1.74 -1.12 -23.76
C ALA A 126 1.90 -0.58 -22.34
N GLU A 127 1.73 0.74 -22.15
CA GLU A 127 1.82 1.36 -20.83
C GLU A 127 0.64 1.01 -19.91
N VAL A 128 -0.57 0.81 -20.44
CA VAL A 128 -1.71 0.29 -19.68
C VAL A 128 -1.41 -1.13 -19.18
N VAL A 129 -0.94 -2.01 -20.06
CA VAL A 129 -0.59 -3.39 -19.71
C VAL A 129 0.54 -3.41 -18.67
N ALA A 130 1.57 -2.58 -18.85
CA ALA A 130 2.67 -2.46 -17.90
C ALA A 130 2.17 -1.99 -16.52
N LEU A 131 1.30 -0.97 -16.46
CA LEU A 131 0.70 -0.50 -15.21
C LEU A 131 -0.08 -1.59 -14.47
N LEU A 132 -0.85 -2.42 -15.19
CA LEU A 132 -1.61 -3.51 -14.59
C LEU A 132 -0.71 -4.66 -14.13
N ALA A 133 0.34 -4.97 -14.90
CA ALA A 133 1.31 -6.00 -14.53
C ALA A 133 2.11 -5.62 -13.25
N GLU A 134 2.48 -4.35 -13.09
CA GLU A 134 3.09 -3.85 -11.85
C GLU A 134 2.15 -3.96 -10.64
N ARG A 135 0.84 -3.78 -10.86
CA ARG A 135 -0.17 -3.95 -9.81
C ARG A 135 -0.31 -5.40 -9.39
N LEU A 136 -0.33 -6.32 -10.35
CA LEU A 136 -0.34 -7.76 -10.09
C LEU A 136 0.84 -8.16 -9.19
N LEU A 137 2.06 -7.70 -9.49
CA LEU A 137 3.25 -7.95 -8.66
C LEU A 137 3.20 -7.30 -7.29
N SER A 138 2.46 -6.21 -7.15
CA SER A 138 2.22 -5.53 -5.87
C SER A 138 1.16 -6.25 -5.02
N GLY A 139 0.64 -7.41 -5.46
CA GLY A 139 -0.30 -8.26 -4.73
C GLY A 139 -1.78 -7.96 -5.03
N SER A 140 -2.09 -7.01 -5.92
CA SER A 140 -3.45 -6.70 -6.33
C SER A 140 -3.61 -6.89 -7.84
N PRO A 141 -4.34 -7.91 -8.31
CA PRO A 141 -4.59 -8.10 -9.74
C PRO A 141 -5.49 -7.02 -10.36
N TYR A 142 -6.11 -6.19 -9.52
CA TYR A 142 -7.01 -5.14 -9.95
C TYR A 142 -6.39 -3.76 -9.72
N LEU A 143 -6.50 -2.90 -10.72
CA LEU A 143 -6.43 -1.45 -10.57
C LEU A 143 -7.86 -0.93 -10.33
N ARG A 144 -8.07 -0.30 -9.17
CA ARG A 144 -9.35 0.31 -8.81
C ARG A 144 -9.20 1.82 -8.70
N ILE A 145 -10.04 2.56 -9.40
CA ILE A 145 -10.04 4.02 -9.42
C ILE A 145 -11.44 4.46 -9.02
N ARG A 146 -11.56 5.02 -7.81
CA ARG A 146 -12.80 5.67 -7.35
C ARG A 146 -12.86 7.07 -7.92
N ALA A 147 -13.98 7.41 -8.55
CA ALA A 147 -14.24 8.74 -9.10
C ALA A 147 -15.75 8.97 -9.24
N GLU A 148 -16.21 10.20 -9.39
CA GLU A 148 -17.65 10.49 -9.49
C GLU A 148 -18.28 9.87 -10.74
N SER A 149 -17.52 9.83 -11.84
CA SER A 149 -17.95 9.31 -13.14
C SER A 149 -16.85 8.47 -13.79
N ARG A 150 -17.23 7.67 -14.79
CA ARG A 150 -16.26 6.93 -15.62
C ARG A 150 -15.26 7.89 -16.28
N PHE A 151 -15.71 9.06 -16.73
CA PHE A 151 -14.86 10.07 -17.35
C PHE A 151 -13.80 10.59 -16.36
N HIS A 152 -14.21 10.97 -15.14
CA HIS A 152 -13.26 11.37 -14.08
C HIS A 152 -12.29 10.23 -13.71
N ALA A 153 -12.73 8.97 -13.72
CA ALA A 153 -11.83 7.85 -13.48
C ALA A 153 -10.78 7.69 -14.59
N LEU A 154 -11.13 7.96 -15.84
CA LEU A 154 -10.19 7.98 -16.96
C LEU A 154 -9.19 9.13 -16.82
N ASP A 155 -9.60 10.31 -16.36
CA ASP A 155 -8.66 11.41 -16.07
C ASP A 155 -7.64 11.03 -15.00
N VAL A 156 -8.08 10.37 -13.93
CA VAL A 156 -7.17 9.84 -12.91
C VAL A 156 -6.22 8.78 -13.49
N LEU A 157 -6.68 7.96 -14.44
CA LEU A 157 -5.83 7.01 -15.15
C LEU A 157 -4.82 7.73 -16.05
N ARG A 158 -5.23 8.79 -16.77
CA ARG A 158 -4.34 9.63 -17.59
C ARG A 158 -3.19 10.20 -16.77
N VAL A 159 -3.47 10.75 -15.59
CA VAL A 159 -2.43 11.27 -14.68
C VAL A 159 -1.43 10.18 -14.28
N LYS A 160 -1.90 8.95 -14.03
CA LYS A 160 -1.00 7.81 -13.71
C LYS A 160 -0.11 7.44 -14.88
N LEU A 161 -0.63 7.47 -16.11
CA LEU A 161 0.10 7.13 -17.33
C LEU A 161 1.04 8.26 -17.79
N GLU A 162 0.67 9.52 -17.58
CA GLU A 162 1.48 10.70 -17.90
C GLU A 162 2.87 10.61 -17.26
N ALA A 163 2.92 10.27 -15.97
CA ALA A 163 4.17 10.11 -15.23
C ALA A 163 5.05 8.97 -15.79
N ARG A 164 4.44 7.95 -16.40
CA ARG A 164 5.16 6.83 -17.03
C ARG A 164 5.71 7.24 -18.39
N LEU A 165 4.87 7.83 -19.24
CA LEU A 165 5.25 8.32 -20.57
C LEU A 165 6.38 9.34 -20.49
N ARG A 166 6.36 10.26 -19.51
CA ARG A 166 7.47 11.20 -19.29
C ARG A 166 8.80 10.52 -18.94
N ARG A 167 8.76 9.40 -18.21
CA ARG A 167 9.99 8.63 -17.90
C ARG A 167 10.59 7.94 -19.11
N LEU A 168 9.80 7.74 -20.17
CA LEU A 168 10.28 7.25 -21.46
C LEU A 168 10.93 8.36 -22.30
N GLY A 169 10.97 9.61 -21.81
CA GLY A 169 11.60 10.74 -22.49
C GLY A 169 10.72 11.43 -23.53
N LEU A 170 9.40 11.18 -23.53
CA LEU A 170 8.46 11.87 -24.43
C LEU A 170 8.33 13.35 -24.07
N SER A 171 8.19 14.19 -25.10
CA SER A 171 7.88 15.61 -24.92
C SER A 171 6.45 15.80 -24.37
N PRO A 172 6.13 16.95 -23.75
CA PRO A 172 4.78 17.23 -23.25
C PRO A 172 3.68 17.07 -24.30
N GLU A 173 3.94 17.49 -25.54
CA GLU A 173 3.01 17.37 -26.66
C GLU A 173 2.77 15.91 -27.05
N GLN A 174 3.86 15.11 -27.15
CA GLN A 174 3.75 13.68 -27.44
C GLN A 174 2.98 12.94 -26.34
N VAL A 175 3.21 13.29 -25.08
CA VAL A 175 2.46 12.73 -23.95
C VAL A 175 0.98 13.07 -24.08
N ALA A 176 0.62 14.32 -24.40
CA ALA A 176 -0.76 14.73 -24.58
C ALA A 176 -1.45 13.93 -25.71
N THR A 177 -0.79 13.76 -26.86
CA THR A 177 -1.30 12.94 -27.97
C THR A 177 -1.56 11.50 -27.55
N GLN A 178 -0.62 10.86 -26.83
CA GLN A 178 -0.80 9.49 -26.36
C GLN A 178 -1.96 9.35 -25.37
N LEU A 179 -2.15 10.32 -24.47
CA LEU A 179 -3.22 10.29 -23.48
C LEU A 179 -4.61 10.54 -24.08
N GLN A 180 -4.71 11.18 -25.24
CA GLN A 180 -5.97 11.31 -25.99
C GLN A 180 -6.46 9.94 -26.49
N LEU A 181 -5.54 9.08 -26.93
CA LEU A 181 -5.82 7.74 -27.44
C LEU A 181 -6.19 6.71 -26.34
N LEU A 182 -6.14 7.10 -25.06
CA LEU A 182 -6.37 6.16 -23.94
C LEU A 182 -7.75 5.48 -24.00
N GLY A 183 -8.79 6.19 -24.45
CA GLY A 183 -10.14 5.62 -24.56
C GLY A 183 -10.17 4.44 -25.54
N GLU A 184 -9.73 4.70 -26.77
CA GLU A 184 -9.61 3.72 -27.85
C GLU A 184 -8.71 2.55 -27.44
N ALA A 185 -7.55 2.84 -26.86
CA ALA A 185 -6.62 1.82 -26.38
C ALA A 185 -7.23 0.87 -25.34
N LEU A 186 -8.09 1.36 -24.44
CA LEU A 186 -8.77 0.51 -23.48
C LEU A 186 -9.82 -0.38 -24.13
N GLU A 187 -10.49 0.10 -25.17
CA GLU A 187 -11.47 -0.66 -25.95
C GLU A 187 -10.76 -1.75 -26.75
N GLU A 188 -9.72 -1.41 -27.51
CA GLU A 188 -8.89 -2.35 -28.29
C GLU A 188 -8.30 -3.46 -27.41
N LEU A 189 -7.71 -3.10 -26.27
CA LEU A 189 -7.18 -4.09 -25.31
C LEU A 189 -8.27 -4.98 -24.71
N THR A 190 -9.49 -4.47 -24.53
CA THR A 190 -10.62 -5.25 -24.02
C THR A 190 -11.13 -6.22 -25.09
N GLU A 191 -11.29 -5.76 -26.33
CA GLU A 191 -11.70 -6.59 -27.47
C GLU A 191 -10.69 -7.68 -27.81
N ALA A 192 -9.39 -7.37 -27.71
CA ALA A 192 -8.31 -8.33 -27.87
C ALA A 192 -8.23 -9.35 -26.72
N GLY A 193 -9.05 -9.22 -25.67
CA GLY A 193 -9.04 -10.10 -24.50
C GLY A 193 -7.74 -9.97 -23.69
N VAL A 194 -7.07 -8.83 -23.73
CA VAL A 194 -5.84 -8.56 -22.99
C VAL A 194 -6.15 -8.03 -21.59
N ILE A 195 -7.17 -7.19 -21.48
CA ILE A 195 -7.65 -6.62 -20.21
C ILE A 195 -9.15 -6.82 -20.05
N TYR A 196 -9.60 -6.71 -18.82
CA TYR A 196 -11.01 -6.51 -18.50
C TYR A 196 -11.19 -5.13 -17.87
N THR A 197 -12.14 -4.37 -18.39
CA THR A 197 -12.52 -3.05 -17.87
C THR A 197 -13.99 -3.07 -17.45
N HIS A 198 -14.28 -2.51 -16.27
CA HIS A 198 -15.65 -2.42 -15.76
C HIS A 198 -15.86 -1.18 -14.91
N TRP A 199 -16.95 -0.48 -15.15
CA TRP A 199 -17.42 0.60 -14.30
C TRP A 199 -18.51 0.09 -13.37
N ASP A 200 -18.21 0.08 -12.06
CA ASP A 200 -19.22 -0.18 -11.04
C ASP A 200 -19.86 1.15 -10.61
N ALA A 201 -21.10 1.38 -11.09
CA ALA A 201 -21.87 2.57 -10.78
C ALA A 201 -22.30 2.66 -9.31
N ARG A 202 -22.42 1.53 -8.58
CA ARG A 202 -22.85 1.55 -7.17
C ARG A 202 -21.72 2.03 -6.26
N SER A 203 -20.49 1.59 -6.56
CA SER A 203 -19.32 1.99 -5.79
C SER A 203 -18.53 3.13 -6.43
N HIS A 204 -19.03 3.69 -7.54
CA HIS A 204 -18.38 4.77 -8.28
C HIS A 204 -16.89 4.45 -8.57
N THR A 205 -16.65 3.23 -9.07
CA THR A 205 -15.29 2.68 -9.23
C THR A 205 -15.07 2.09 -10.62
N LEU A 206 -14.03 2.56 -11.29
CA LEU A 206 -13.47 1.91 -12.47
C LEU A 206 -12.51 0.79 -12.03
N VAL A 207 -12.74 -0.41 -12.54
CA VAL A 207 -11.93 -1.60 -12.28
C VAL A 207 -11.27 -2.03 -13.58
N LEU A 208 -9.94 -2.15 -13.56
CA LEU A 208 -9.16 -2.73 -14.64
C LEU A 208 -8.37 -3.92 -14.10
N ARG A 209 -8.24 -4.98 -14.89
CA ARG A 209 -7.36 -6.12 -14.61
C ARG A 209 -6.83 -6.68 -15.93
N LEU A 210 -5.72 -7.41 -15.85
CA LEU A 210 -5.28 -8.22 -16.99
C LEU A 210 -6.21 -9.43 -17.15
N ASP A 211 -6.28 -9.94 -18.37
CA ASP A 211 -6.91 -11.23 -18.61
C ASP A 211 -6.21 -12.33 -17.81
N ARG A 212 -6.99 -13.33 -17.38
CA ARG A 212 -6.50 -14.38 -16.50
C ARG A 212 -5.34 -15.18 -17.13
N SER A 213 -5.39 -15.43 -18.43
CA SER A 213 -4.32 -16.16 -19.13
C SER A 213 -2.99 -15.39 -19.07
N ILE A 214 -3.05 -14.07 -19.26
CA ILE A 214 -1.90 -13.17 -19.19
C ILE A 214 -1.42 -13.00 -17.74
N GLU A 215 -2.33 -12.91 -16.76
CA GLU A 215 -1.98 -12.88 -15.34
C GLU A 215 -1.19 -14.12 -14.93
N GLU A 216 -1.64 -15.31 -15.35
CA GLU A 216 -0.99 -16.58 -15.05
C GLU A 216 0.38 -16.69 -15.74
N GLU A 217 0.50 -16.25 -16.99
CA GLU A 217 1.77 -16.18 -17.71
C GLU A 217 2.77 -15.24 -17.02
N LEU A 218 2.35 -14.02 -16.67
CA LEU A 218 3.20 -13.05 -15.98
C LEU A 218 3.59 -13.50 -14.57
N ARG A 219 2.72 -14.22 -13.85
CA ARG A 219 3.08 -14.83 -12.55
C ARG A 219 4.18 -15.86 -12.70
N ARG A 220 4.08 -16.77 -13.68
CA ARG A 220 5.14 -17.75 -13.99
C ARG A 220 6.45 -17.05 -14.37
N LEU A 221 6.36 -15.88 -15.03
CA LEU A 221 7.53 -15.09 -15.37
C LEU A 221 8.13 -14.32 -14.17
N GLY A 222 7.34 -14.02 -13.14
CA GLY A 222 7.80 -13.35 -11.92
C GLY A 222 8.49 -14.28 -10.91
N GLU A 223 8.35 -15.60 -11.06
CA GLU A 223 8.98 -16.59 -10.17
C GLU A 223 10.48 -16.75 -10.50
N PRO A 224 11.35 -16.81 -9.48
CA PRO A 224 12.74 -17.20 -9.71
C PRO A 224 12.76 -18.63 -10.24
N ARG A 225 13.38 -18.85 -11.41
CA ARG A 225 13.76 -20.21 -11.80
C ARG A 225 14.74 -20.72 -10.75
N GLY A 226 14.40 -21.84 -10.11
CA GLY A 226 15.28 -22.56 -9.19
C GLY A 226 16.57 -23.01 -9.87
#